data_AF-A0A7Y8M334-F1
#
_entry.id   AF-A0A7Y8M334-F1
#
_cell.length_a   1.000
_cell.length_b   1.000
_cell.length_c   1.000
_cell.angle_alpha   90.00
_cell.angle_beta   90.00
_cell.angle_gamma   90.00
#
_symmetry.space_group_name_H-M   'P 1'
#
loop_
_entity.id
_entity.type
_entity.pdbx_description
1 polymer ?
#
loop_
_entity_poly.entity_id
_entity_poly.type
_entity_poly.pdbx_seq_one_letter_code
_entity_poly.pdbx_strand_id
1 'polypeptide(L)'
;MTNKFSASITILFSLLIAMIVISLFSACKCRACEEQEDGTVPLEVLSKADSFIVSITGKEIFDKYITADFARTRFTPPYFEMAYKFFIPEKPYVNAIIKFTVDSVGNVLKNRDIVGIPRCENFPEECNFNIDENAAREIAKVYELKEGIRDWDAAFLWDFKLQRYVWRILSTLTEYNYEDNYKATGQEMVIDPNTGKVLALNDWRVN
;
A
#
# COMPACT_ATOMS: atom_id res chain seq x y z
N MET A 1 57.54 -50.89 -11.44
CA MET A 1 56.19 -51.48 -11.56
C MET A 1 55.29 -50.83 -10.51
N THR A 2 54.98 -49.53 -10.63
CA THR A 2 54.28 -48.77 -9.55
C THR A 2 53.50 -47.53 -10.03
N ASN A 3 53.50 -47.18 -11.33
CA ASN A 3 52.89 -45.92 -11.79
C ASN A 3 51.45 -46.03 -12.35
N LYS A 4 50.90 -47.24 -12.54
CA LYS A 4 49.54 -47.38 -13.09
C LYS A 4 48.42 -47.34 -12.04
N PHE A 5 48.73 -47.61 -10.77
CA PHE A 5 47.70 -47.69 -9.73
C PHE A 5 47.31 -46.31 -9.16
N SER A 6 48.27 -45.39 -9.07
CA SER A 6 48.06 -44.03 -8.56
C SER A 6 47.23 -43.14 -9.53
N ALA A 7 47.40 -43.32 -10.84
CA ALA A 7 46.65 -42.59 -11.86
C ALA A 7 45.15 -42.97 -11.89
N SER A 8 44.82 -44.25 -11.68
CA SER A 8 43.42 -44.70 -11.65
C SER A 8 42.66 -44.20 -10.43
N ILE A 9 43.33 -44.04 -9.28
CA ILE A 9 42.71 -43.54 -8.04
C ILE A 9 42.44 -42.03 -8.14
N THR A 10 43.34 -41.27 -8.76
CA THR A 10 43.16 -39.83 -8.96
C THR A 10 42.06 -39.51 -9.98
N ILE A 11 41.88 -40.33 -11.01
CA ILE A 11 40.77 -40.22 -11.97
C ILE A 11 39.42 -40.57 -11.31
N LEU A 12 39.38 -41.57 -10.43
CA LEU A 12 38.15 -41.92 -9.70
C LEU A 12 37.72 -40.80 -8.73
N PHE A 13 38.69 -40.16 -8.05
CA PHE A 13 38.42 -39.06 -7.12
C PHE A 13 37.92 -37.79 -7.84
N SER A 14 38.46 -37.46 -9.00
CA SER A 14 38.02 -36.30 -9.78
C SER A 14 36.63 -36.49 -10.38
N LEU A 15 36.27 -37.71 -10.80
CA LEU A 15 34.90 -38.06 -11.23
C LEU A 15 33.88 -38.00 -10.08
N LEU A 16 34.27 -38.40 -8.86
CA LEU A 16 33.40 -38.35 -7.69
C LEU A 16 33.11 -36.90 -7.26
N ILE A 17 34.13 -36.03 -7.28
CA ILE A 17 33.98 -34.60 -6.97
C ILE A 17 33.11 -33.90 -8.03
N ALA A 18 33.27 -34.24 -9.30
CA ALA A 18 32.44 -33.68 -10.37
C ALA A 18 30.95 -34.04 -10.21
N MET A 19 30.62 -35.28 -9.78
CA MET A 19 29.23 -35.67 -9.52
C MET A 19 28.61 -34.98 -8.30
N ILE A 20 29.39 -34.68 -7.25
CA ILE A 20 28.92 -33.94 -6.07
C ILE A 20 28.67 -32.46 -6.41
N VAL A 21 29.47 -31.87 -7.30
CA VAL A 21 29.27 -30.49 -7.72
C VAL A 21 28.01 -30.35 -8.60
N ILE A 22 27.71 -31.33 -9.46
CA ILE A 22 26.51 -31.31 -10.33
C ILE A 22 25.21 -31.50 -9.50
N SER A 23 25.25 -32.25 -8.39
CA SER A 23 24.08 -32.40 -7.51
C SER A 23 23.80 -31.20 -6.61
N LEU A 24 24.76 -30.28 -6.43
CA LEU A 24 24.54 -29.01 -5.72
C LEU A 24 23.86 -27.94 -6.61
N PHE A 25 23.93 -28.05 -7.94
CA PHE A 25 23.23 -27.14 -8.86
C PHE A 25 21.78 -27.57 -9.18
N SER A 26 21.39 -28.80 -8.86
CA SER A 26 20.01 -29.29 -9.07
C SER A 26 19.10 -29.16 -7.83
N ALA A 27 19.64 -28.69 -6.70
CA ALA A 27 18.93 -28.59 -5.43
C ALA A 27 18.29 -27.22 -5.11
N CYS A 28 18.43 -26.21 -5.98
CA CYS A 28 17.58 -25.01 -5.95
C CYS A 28 16.39 -25.17 -6.89
N LYS A 29 15.62 -26.26 -6.75
CA LYS A 29 14.21 -26.23 -7.15
C LYS A 29 13.46 -25.61 -5.98
N CYS A 30 13.24 -24.31 -6.07
CA CYS A 30 12.44 -23.56 -5.14
C CYS A 30 11.03 -24.18 -5.13
N ARG A 31 10.74 -25.04 -4.15
CA ARG A 31 9.42 -25.65 -3.94
C ARG A 31 8.32 -24.62 -3.68
N ALA A 32 8.69 -23.37 -3.42
CA ALA A 32 7.80 -22.24 -3.24
C ALA A 32 7.56 -21.40 -4.52
N CYS A 33 8.19 -21.74 -5.65
CA CYS A 33 7.93 -21.04 -6.93
C CYS A 33 6.79 -21.65 -7.75
N GLU A 34 6.22 -22.80 -7.32
CA GLU A 34 5.18 -23.53 -8.05
C GLU A 34 3.76 -23.37 -7.45
N GLU A 35 3.62 -22.64 -6.34
CA GLU A 35 2.31 -22.29 -5.73
C GLU A 35 2.02 -20.78 -5.83
N GLN A 36 2.22 -20.23 -7.03
CA GLN A 36 1.60 -18.96 -7.39
C GLN A 36 0.91 -19.14 -8.76
N GLU A 37 -0.09 -20.02 -8.81
CA GLU A 37 -1.24 -19.79 -9.69
C GLU A 37 -2.05 -18.58 -9.16
N ASP A 38 -1.38 -17.42 -9.03
CA ASP A 38 -2.08 -16.15 -8.95
C ASP A 38 -2.65 -15.90 -10.34
N GLY A 39 -3.98 -15.81 -10.45
CA GLY A 39 -4.65 -15.44 -11.68
C GLY A 39 -4.08 -14.13 -12.20
N THR A 40 -3.19 -14.22 -13.20
CA THR A 40 -2.62 -13.06 -13.87
C THR A 40 -3.77 -12.23 -14.43
N VAL A 41 -3.89 -10.97 -14.01
CA VAL A 41 -4.92 -10.06 -14.53
C VAL A 41 -4.75 -9.98 -16.05
N PRO A 42 -5.78 -10.29 -16.86
CA PRO A 42 -5.68 -10.18 -18.31
C PRO A 42 -5.29 -8.77 -18.72
N LEU A 43 -4.43 -8.63 -19.74
CA LEU A 43 -3.89 -7.34 -20.16
C LEU A 43 -4.99 -6.33 -20.51
N GLU A 44 -6.09 -6.78 -21.10
CA GLU A 44 -7.24 -5.93 -21.41
C GLU A 44 -7.95 -5.40 -20.14
N VAL A 45 -8.09 -6.25 -19.11
CA VAL A 45 -8.67 -5.88 -17.82
C VAL A 45 -7.77 -4.85 -17.13
N LEU A 46 -6.45 -5.10 -17.12
CA LEU A 46 -5.46 -4.18 -16.57
C LEU A 46 -5.49 -2.83 -17.29
N SER A 47 -5.48 -2.83 -18.62
CA SER A 47 -5.49 -1.60 -19.43
C SER A 47 -6.74 -0.74 -19.19
N LYS A 48 -7.91 -1.35 -19.00
CA LYS A 48 -9.15 -0.62 -18.63
C LYS A 48 -9.09 -0.09 -17.19
N ALA A 49 -8.51 -0.85 -16.26
CA ALA A 49 -8.29 -0.41 -14.89
C ALA A 49 -7.32 0.78 -14.82
N ASP A 50 -6.21 0.74 -15.57
CA ASP A 50 -5.27 1.85 -15.72
C ASP A 50 -5.98 3.07 -16.31
N SER A 51 -6.74 2.88 -17.39
CA SER A 51 -7.48 3.96 -18.06
C SER A 51 -8.49 4.63 -17.12
N PHE A 52 -9.14 3.85 -16.25
CA PHE A 52 -10.03 4.37 -15.24
C PHE A 52 -9.31 5.27 -14.23
N ILE A 53 -8.17 4.83 -13.68
CA ILE A 53 -7.37 5.67 -12.77
C ILE A 53 -6.92 6.94 -13.50
N VAL A 54 -6.33 6.80 -14.69
CA VAL A 54 -5.88 7.93 -15.53
C VAL A 54 -7.01 8.94 -15.77
N SER A 55 -8.25 8.49 -16.01
CA SER A 55 -9.39 9.40 -16.22
C SER A 55 -9.76 10.25 -14.99
N ILE A 56 -9.29 9.88 -13.80
CA ILE A 56 -9.56 10.57 -12.54
C ILE A 56 -8.33 11.35 -12.07
N THR A 57 -7.14 10.76 -12.17
CA THR A 57 -5.88 11.32 -11.68
C THR A 57 -5.13 12.14 -12.72
N GLY A 58 -5.45 11.98 -14.00
CA GLY A 58 -4.62 12.45 -15.10
C GLY A 58 -3.42 11.56 -15.36
N LYS A 59 -2.93 11.61 -16.61
CA LYS A 59 -1.88 10.73 -17.11
C LYS A 59 -0.52 11.00 -16.45
N GLU A 60 -0.18 12.27 -16.26
CA GLU A 60 1.12 12.66 -15.69
C GLU A 60 1.29 12.13 -14.25
N ILE A 61 0.26 12.30 -13.41
CA ILE A 61 0.27 11.78 -12.04
C ILE A 61 0.32 10.26 -12.02
N PHE A 62 -0.47 9.61 -12.87
CA PHE A 62 -0.47 8.16 -12.97
C PHE A 62 0.92 7.61 -13.30
N ASP A 63 1.52 8.08 -14.40
CA ASP A 63 2.81 7.60 -14.88
C ASP A 63 3.93 7.82 -13.86
N LYS A 64 3.86 8.93 -13.10
CA LYS A 64 4.93 9.32 -12.17
C LYS A 64 4.79 8.67 -10.80
N TYR A 65 3.57 8.46 -10.32
CA TYR A 65 3.31 8.18 -8.90
C TYR A 65 2.42 6.97 -8.62
N ILE A 66 1.83 6.34 -9.65
CA ILE A 66 0.91 5.22 -9.47
C ILE A 66 1.44 3.98 -10.19
N THR A 67 1.47 2.85 -9.49
CA THR A 67 1.91 1.57 -10.05
C THR A 67 1.02 0.43 -9.58
N ALA A 68 0.77 -0.55 -10.44
CA ALA A 68 -0.03 -1.73 -10.10
C ALA A 68 0.63 -2.53 -8.96
N ASP A 69 -0.17 -2.95 -7.98
CA ASP A 69 0.24 -3.79 -6.87
C ASP A 69 -0.34 -5.21 -7.04
N PHE A 70 0.34 -6.00 -7.86
CA PHE A 70 -0.08 -7.39 -8.13
C PHE A 70 -0.05 -8.27 -6.87
N ALA A 71 0.81 -7.97 -5.89
CA ALA A 71 0.86 -8.71 -4.63
C ALA A 71 -0.39 -8.51 -3.77
N ARG A 72 -1.13 -7.40 -3.96
CA ARG A 72 -2.40 -7.10 -3.28
C ARG A 72 -3.62 -7.29 -4.16
N THR A 73 -3.43 -7.41 -5.47
CA THR A 73 -4.52 -7.68 -6.40
C THR A 73 -5.04 -9.10 -6.19
N ARG A 74 -6.36 -9.27 -6.18
CA ARG A 74 -7.00 -10.58 -5.95
C ARG A 74 -8.02 -10.86 -7.02
N PHE A 75 -8.06 -12.11 -7.47
CA PHE A 75 -9.14 -12.61 -8.31
C PHE A 75 -10.16 -13.33 -7.44
N THR A 76 -11.38 -12.79 -7.40
CA THR A 76 -12.53 -13.38 -6.71
C THR A 76 -13.61 -13.58 -7.77
N PRO A 77 -13.67 -14.75 -8.45
CA PRO A 77 -14.54 -14.95 -9.60
C PRO A 77 -15.97 -14.43 -9.39
N PRO A 78 -16.55 -13.68 -10.35
CA PRO A 78 -16.00 -13.30 -11.66
C PRO A 78 -15.20 -11.97 -11.67
N TYR A 79 -14.76 -11.47 -10.51
CA TYR A 79 -14.24 -10.11 -10.34
C TYR A 79 -12.74 -10.08 -10.05
N PHE A 80 -12.12 -8.95 -10.37
CA PHE A 80 -10.78 -8.60 -9.89
C PHE A 80 -10.87 -7.45 -8.89
N GLU A 81 -10.32 -7.65 -7.70
CA GLU A 81 -10.05 -6.61 -6.72
C GLU A 81 -8.68 -6.02 -7.03
N MET A 82 -8.70 -4.91 -7.78
CA MET A 82 -7.50 -4.24 -8.26
C MET A 82 -6.87 -3.42 -7.14
N ALA A 83 -5.54 -3.48 -7.03
CA ALA A 83 -4.77 -2.67 -6.10
C ALA A 83 -3.63 -1.94 -6.83
N TYR A 84 -3.41 -0.67 -6.47
CA TYR A 84 -2.29 0.13 -6.95
C TYR A 84 -1.62 0.85 -5.79
N LYS A 85 -0.30 1.02 -5.85
CA LYS A 85 0.44 1.89 -4.96
C LYS A 85 0.38 3.31 -5.49
N PHE A 86 0.03 4.26 -4.64
CA PHE A 86 0.15 5.69 -4.88
C PHE A 86 1.22 6.25 -3.96
N PHE A 87 2.35 6.68 -4.54
CA PHE A 87 3.51 7.14 -3.79
C PHE A 87 4.17 8.34 -4.46
N ILE A 88 4.40 9.40 -3.70
CA ILE A 88 5.10 10.61 -4.15
C ILE A 88 6.46 10.65 -3.43
N PRO A 89 7.59 10.35 -4.10
CA PRO A 89 8.90 10.32 -3.46
C PRO A 89 9.29 11.63 -2.78
N GLU A 90 8.91 12.77 -3.36
CA GLU A 90 9.20 14.09 -2.80
C GLU A 90 8.34 14.42 -1.57
N LYS A 91 7.29 13.62 -1.30
CA LYS A 91 6.32 13.80 -0.20
C LYS A 91 6.06 12.43 0.44
N PRO A 92 7.00 11.88 1.22
CA PRO A 92 6.99 10.48 1.63
C PRO A 92 5.81 10.08 2.54
N TYR A 93 5.12 11.05 3.14
CA TYR A 93 3.85 10.84 3.84
C TYR A 93 2.68 10.48 2.90
N VAL A 94 2.80 10.78 1.61
CA VAL A 94 1.89 10.30 0.57
C VAL A 94 2.34 8.90 0.14
N ASN A 95 1.89 7.91 0.89
CA ASN A 95 2.09 6.49 0.60
C ASN A 95 0.78 5.74 0.88
N ALA A 96 -0.01 5.52 -0.16
CA ALA A 96 -1.36 4.99 -0.04
C ALA A 96 -1.61 3.86 -1.04
N ILE A 97 -2.71 3.14 -0.82
CA ILE A 97 -3.17 2.09 -1.72
C ILE A 97 -4.50 2.53 -2.33
N ILE A 98 -4.54 2.53 -3.66
CA ILE A 98 -5.75 2.62 -4.44
C ILE A 98 -6.37 1.22 -4.52
N LYS A 99 -7.68 1.12 -4.29
CA LYS A 99 -8.43 -0.13 -4.45
C LYS A 99 -9.78 0.09 -5.12
N PHE A 100 -10.13 -0.79 -6.03
CA PHE A 100 -11.46 -0.85 -6.64
C PHE A 100 -11.70 -2.23 -7.25
N THR A 101 -12.95 -2.54 -7.59
CA THR A 101 -13.29 -3.80 -8.24
C THR A 101 -13.63 -3.60 -9.71
N VAL A 102 -13.14 -4.49 -10.57
CA VAL A 102 -13.55 -4.61 -11.96
C VAL A 102 -14.15 -5.99 -12.25
N ASP A 103 -15.01 -6.08 -13.25
CA ASP A 103 -15.51 -7.36 -13.77
C ASP A 103 -14.48 -8.08 -14.65
N SER A 104 -14.86 -9.26 -15.16
CA SER A 104 -13.98 -10.11 -15.97
C SER A 104 -13.56 -9.49 -17.31
N VAL A 105 -14.19 -8.39 -17.74
CA VAL A 105 -13.85 -7.65 -18.97
C VAL A 105 -13.30 -6.25 -18.70
N GLY A 106 -13.04 -5.91 -17.42
CA GLY A 106 -12.40 -4.67 -17.00
C GLY A 106 -13.34 -3.49 -16.73
N ASN A 107 -14.66 -3.68 -16.65
CA ASN A 107 -15.56 -2.60 -16.25
C ASN A 107 -15.53 -2.40 -14.74
N VAL A 108 -15.45 -1.14 -14.30
CA VAL A 108 -15.47 -0.79 -12.87
C VAL A 108 -16.86 -0.98 -12.28
N LEU A 109 -16.93 -1.70 -11.15
CA LEU A 109 -18.15 -1.89 -10.37
C LEU A 109 -18.41 -0.69 -9.46
N LYS A 110 -19.18 0.28 -9.95
CA LYS A 110 -19.49 1.54 -9.24
C LYS A 110 -20.30 1.38 -7.95
N ASN A 111 -20.93 0.22 -7.75
CA ASN A 111 -21.66 -0.12 -6.53
C ASN A 111 -20.78 -0.72 -5.43
N ARG A 112 -19.46 -0.77 -5.64
CA ARG A 112 -18.46 -1.17 -4.65
C ARG A 112 -17.56 0.01 -4.33
N ASP A 113 -16.83 -0.12 -3.23
CA ASP A 113 -15.93 0.94 -2.78
C ASP A 113 -14.80 1.18 -3.79
N ILE A 114 -14.59 2.46 -4.09
CA ILE A 114 -13.43 2.97 -4.82
C ILE A 114 -12.66 3.83 -3.82
N VAL A 115 -11.43 3.41 -3.51
CA VAL A 115 -10.65 3.95 -2.42
C VAL A 115 -9.35 4.52 -2.96
N GLY A 116 -8.98 5.70 -2.47
CA GLY A 116 -7.62 6.23 -2.64
C GLY A 116 -7.29 6.84 -4.00
N ILE A 117 -8.24 6.99 -4.93
CA ILE A 117 -7.97 7.61 -6.24
C ILE A 117 -8.12 9.13 -6.12
N PRO A 118 -7.03 9.92 -6.13
CA PRO A 118 -7.14 11.38 -6.01
C PRO A 118 -7.64 11.99 -7.33
N ARG A 119 -8.49 13.02 -7.26
CA ARG A 119 -9.21 13.55 -8.44
C ARG A 119 -8.45 14.65 -9.18
N CYS A 120 -7.17 14.42 -9.44
CA CYS A 120 -6.28 15.47 -9.95
C CYS A 120 -6.65 15.99 -11.34
N GLU A 121 -7.34 15.19 -12.18
CA GLU A 121 -7.70 15.63 -13.54
C GLU A 121 -8.67 16.81 -13.51
N ASN A 122 -9.67 16.74 -12.63
CA ASN A 122 -10.69 17.79 -12.49
C ASN A 122 -10.36 18.79 -11.38
N PHE A 123 -9.52 18.39 -10.43
CA PHE A 123 -9.10 19.19 -9.27
C PHE A 123 -7.58 19.04 -9.05
N PRO A 124 -6.73 19.64 -9.91
CA PRO A 124 -5.27 19.49 -9.80
C PRO A 124 -4.73 19.90 -8.43
N GLU A 125 -5.38 20.86 -7.79
CA GLU A 125 -5.04 21.33 -6.45
C GLU A 125 -5.23 20.28 -5.36
N GLU A 126 -6.09 19.27 -5.56
CA GLU A 126 -6.31 18.18 -4.61
C GLU A 126 -5.09 17.25 -4.48
N CYS A 127 -4.12 17.35 -5.40
CA CYS A 127 -2.96 16.47 -5.49
C CYS A 127 -1.63 17.17 -5.18
N ASN A 128 -1.70 18.41 -4.70
CA ASN A 128 -0.53 19.16 -4.31
C ASN A 128 0.03 18.68 -2.96
N PHE A 129 -0.79 18.27 -2.00
CA PHE A 129 -0.38 17.81 -0.67
C PHE A 129 0.72 18.67 -0.02
N ASN A 130 0.50 19.99 0.05
CA ASN A 130 1.49 20.96 0.51
C ASN A 130 1.75 20.93 2.02
N ILE A 131 0.84 20.32 2.78
CA ILE A 131 0.93 20.21 4.24
C ILE A 131 1.55 18.87 4.59
N ASP A 132 2.70 18.90 5.26
CA ASP A 132 3.31 17.72 5.86
C ASP A 132 2.79 17.47 7.29
N GLU A 133 3.29 16.42 7.95
CA GLU A 133 2.84 16.06 9.30
C GLU A 133 3.12 17.19 10.32
N ASN A 134 4.30 17.81 10.24
CA ASN A 134 4.69 18.86 11.17
C ASN A 134 3.78 20.08 11.03
N ALA A 135 3.50 20.51 9.79
CA ALA A 135 2.57 21.59 9.51
C ALA A 135 1.15 21.24 9.99
N ALA A 136 0.69 20.00 9.79
CA ALA A 136 -0.60 19.55 10.30
C ALA A 136 -0.69 19.60 11.83
N ARG A 137 0.39 19.22 12.54
CA ARG A 137 0.48 19.33 14.00
C ARG A 137 0.49 20.78 14.48
N GLU A 138 1.22 21.67 13.80
CA GLU A 138 1.21 23.10 14.14
C GLU A 138 -0.18 23.72 13.93
N ILE A 139 -0.88 23.35 12.86
CA ILE A 139 -2.28 23.75 12.65
C ILE A 139 -3.15 23.26 13.82
N ALA A 140 -3.02 22.00 14.23
CA ALA A 140 -3.78 21.46 15.36
C ALA A 140 -3.52 22.21 16.67
N LYS A 141 -2.27 22.65 16.94
CA LYS A 141 -1.94 23.51 18.08
C LYS A 141 -2.61 24.88 17.99
N VAL A 142 -2.53 25.53 16.82
CA VAL A 142 -3.13 26.85 16.58
C VAL A 142 -4.65 26.81 16.76
N TYR A 143 -5.29 25.71 16.39
CA TYR A 143 -6.73 25.49 16.56
C TYR A 143 -7.11 24.86 17.91
N GLU A 144 -6.18 24.86 18.87
CA GLU A 144 -6.41 24.43 20.26
C GLU A 144 -6.99 23.01 20.37
N LEU A 145 -6.55 22.08 19.50
CA LEU A 145 -6.81 20.66 19.72
C LEU A 145 -6.27 20.30 21.10
N LYS A 146 -7.07 19.61 21.92
CA LYS A 146 -6.64 19.26 23.28
C LYS A 146 -5.45 18.32 23.24
N GLU A 147 -4.45 18.55 24.08
CA GLU A 147 -3.39 17.58 24.32
C GLU A 147 -3.98 16.32 24.96
N GLY A 148 -3.52 15.16 24.47
CA GLY A 148 -3.94 13.87 24.98
C GLY A 148 -3.11 13.43 26.19
N ILE A 149 -3.44 12.27 26.75
CA ILE A 149 -2.60 11.56 27.73
C ILE A 149 -1.29 11.05 27.11
N ARG A 150 -1.17 11.12 25.78
CA ARG A 150 -0.02 10.78 24.96
C ARG A 150 0.03 11.73 23.77
N ASP A 151 1.17 11.75 23.08
CA ASP A 151 1.37 12.53 21.87
C ASP A 151 0.26 12.27 20.85
N TRP A 152 -0.12 13.31 20.11
CA TRP A 152 -1.13 13.14 19.06
C TRP A 152 -0.67 12.13 18.02
N ASP A 153 -1.59 11.26 17.63
CA ASP A 153 -1.41 10.38 16.50
C ASP A 153 -1.81 11.14 15.22
N ALA A 154 -0.88 11.24 14.27
CA ALA A 154 -1.07 11.99 13.04
C ALA A 154 -0.97 11.03 11.85
N ALA A 155 -2.01 10.98 11.03
CA ALA A 155 -2.07 10.08 9.89
C ALA A 155 -2.58 10.80 8.63
N PHE A 156 -1.86 10.59 7.52
CA PHE A 156 -2.32 10.95 6.19
C PHE A 156 -3.11 9.78 5.60
N LEU A 157 -4.41 9.95 5.36
CA LEU A 157 -5.28 8.85 4.95
C LEU A 157 -6.43 9.29 4.04
N TRP A 158 -7.07 8.32 3.38
CA TRP A 158 -8.27 8.54 2.59
C TRP A 158 -9.51 8.60 3.48
N ASP A 159 -10.23 9.72 3.46
CA ASP A 159 -11.52 9.85 4.12
C ASP A 159 -12.64 9.39 3.18
N PHE A 160 -13.39 8.36 3.59
CA PHE A 160 -14.46 7.76 2.78
C PHE A 160 -15.68 8.67 2.61
N LYS A 161 -15.96 9.54 3.59
CA LYS A 161 -17.11 10.43 3.56
C LYS A 161 -16.84 11.63 2.67
N LEU A 162 -15.63 12.17 2.73
CA LEU A 162 -15.18 13.30 1.91
C LEU A 162 -14.66 12.86 0.54
N GLN A 163 -14.37 11.56 0.37
CA GLN A 163 -13.77 10.97 -0.83
C GLN A 163 -12.50 11.69 -1.28
N ARG A 164 -11.61 11.96 -0.32
CA ARG A 164 -10.32 12.63 -0.56
C ARG A 164 -9.32 12.33 0.55
N TYR A 165 -8.05 12.62 0.30
CA TYR A 165 -7.01 12.51 1.33
C TYR A 165 -7.10 13.66 2.34
N VAL A 166 -6.83 13.32 3.60
CA VAL A 166 -6.82 14.25 4.74
C VAL A 166 -5.66 13.95 5.66
N TRP A 167 -5.24 14.97 6.40
CA TRP A 167 -4.54 14.78 7.67
C TRP A 167 -5.57 14.57 8.77
N ARG A 168 -5.38 13.52 9.56
CA ARG A 168 -6.16 13.22 10.76
C ARG A 168 -5.22 13.29 11.95
N ILE A 169 -5.52 14.20 12.89
CA ILE A 169 -4.80 14.35 14.15
C ILE A 169 -5.71 13.86 15.27
N LEU A 170 -5.33 12.77 15.94
CA LEU A 170 -6.09 12.15 17.01
C LEU A 170 -5.45 12.47 18.37
N SER A 171 -6.27 12.97 19.28
CA SER A 171 -5.93 13.18 20.68
C SER A 171 -6.71 12.22 21.56
N THR A 172 -6.03 11.33 22.27
CA THR A 172 -6.64 10.44 23.27
C THR A 172 -6.66 11.15 24.63
N LEU A 173 -7.86 11.49 25.12
CA LEU A 173 -8.04 12.23 26.38
C LEU A 173 -8.18 11.30 27.59
N THR A 174 -8.80 10.14 27.40
CA THR A 174 -8.88 9.09 28.42
C THR A 174 -8.72 7.73 27.78
N GLU A 175 -8.10 6.80 28.49
CA GLU A 175 -7.90 5.43 28.06
C GLU A 175 -7.89 4.53 29.29
N TYR A 176 -8.74 3.52 29.29
CA TYR A 176 -8.87 2.52 30.35
C TYR A 176 -8.81 1.14 29.70
N ASN A 177 -7.95 0.29 30.24
CA ASN A 177 -7.85 -1.09 29.82
C ASN A 177 -7.92 -1.99 31.06
N TYR A 178 -9.05 -2.65 31.26
CA TYR A 178 -9.24 -3.60 32.37
C TYR A 178 -9.76 -4.93 31.82
N GLU A 179 -8.96 -5.98 32.01
CA GLU A 179 -9.18 -7.32 31.44
C GLU A 179 -9.35 -7.27 29.91
N ASP A 180 -10.59 -7.34 29.41
CA ASP A 180 -10.95 -7.29 27.98
C ASP A 180 -11.83 -6.09 27.62
N ASN A 181 -12.04 -5.14 28.55
CA ASN A 181 -12.85 -3.95 28.33
C ASN A 181 -11.97 -2.73 28.06
N TYR A 182 -11.61 -2.53 26.80
CA TYR A 182 -10.94 -1.33 26.34
C TYR A 182 -11.94 -0.18 26.15
N LYS A 183 -11.74 0.91 26.89
CA LYS A 183 -12.53 2.15 26.76
C LYS A 183 -11.60 3.32 26.54
N ALA A 184 -11.94 4.18 25.60
CA ALA A 184 -11.17 5.40 25.37
C ALA A 184 -12.07 6.52 24.87
N THR A 185 -11.69 7.76 25.16
CA THR A 185 -12.34 8.94 24.59
C THR A 185 -11.28 9.93 24.14
N GLY A 186 -11.66 10.78 23.20
CA GLY A 186 -10.74 11.80 22.73
C GLY A 186 -11.34 12.78 21.75
N GLN A 187 -10.46 13.52 21.11
CA GLN A 187 -10.77 14.44 20.03
C GLN A 187 -10.04 14.08 18.76
N GLU A 188 -10.62 14.45 17.63
CA GLU A 188 -10.06 14.27 16.31
C GLU A 188 -10.21 15.56 15.53
N MET A 189 -9.11 16.00 14.91
CA MET A 189 -9.12 17.08 13.93
C MET A 189 -8.84 16.53 12.54
N VAL A 190 -9.66 16.92 11.57
CA VAL A 190 -9.49 16.57 10.16
C VAL A 190 -9.06 17.83 9.40
N ILE A 191 -7.94 17.76 8.69
CA ILE A 191 -7.28 18.90 8.04
C ILE A 191 -7.10 18.59 6.55
N ASP A 192 -7.38 19.59 5.71
CA ASP A 192 -7.11 19.53 4.27
C ASP A 192 -5.59 19.57 4.00
N PRO A 193 -5.02 18.57 3.30
CA PRO A 193 -3.58 18.45 3.14
C PRO A 193 -3.02 19.39 2.07
N ASN A 194 -3.88 20.09 1.33
CA ASN A 194 -3.46 21.04 0.29
C ASN A 194 -3.46 22.47 0.82
N THR A 195 -4.43 22.80 1.67
CA THR A 195 -4.68 24.18 2.12
C THR A 195 -4.42 24.40 3.61
N GLY A 196 -4.33 23.33 4.42
CA GLY A 196 -4.25 23.43 5.88
C GLY A 196 -5.57 23.81 6.55
N LYS A 197 -6.67 23.90 5.80
CA LYS A 197 -7.99 24.22 6.37
C LYS A 197 -8.48 23.09 7.28
N VAL A 198 -8.90 23.44 8.50
CA VAL A 198 -9.61 22.51 9.39
C VAL A 198 -11.01 22.23 8.83
N LEU A 199 -11.29 20.96 8.57
CA LEU A 199 -12.53 20.47 7.96
C LEU A 199 -13.52 19.99 9.02
N ALA A 200 -13.01 19.42 10.11
CA ALA A 200 -13.81 18.95 11.23
C ALA A 200 -12.98 18.93 12.52
N LEU A 201 -13.69 19.10 13.64
CA LEU A 201 -13.21 18.85 14.99
C LEU A 201 -14.28 18.04 15.70
N ASN A 202 -14.01 16.77 15.99
CA ASN A 202 -14.97 15.81 16.49
C ASN A 202 -14.52 15.23 17.84
N ASP A 203 -15.47 14.91 18.71
CA ASP A 203 -15.21 14.02 19.84
C ASP A 203 -15.40 12.56 19.39
N TRP A 204 -14.55 11.66 19.86
CA TRP A 204 -14.67 10.21 19.61
C TRP A 204 -14.67 9.42 20.92
N ARG A 205 -15.25 8.21 20.86
CA ARG A 205 -15.26 7.27 21.99
C ARG A 205 -15.24 5.81 21.52
N VAL A 206 -14.60 4.97 22.29
CA VAL A 206 -14.69 3.50 22.24
C VAL A 206 -15.36 3.05 23.53
N ASN A 207 -16.47 2.30 23.40
CA ASN A 207 -17.30 1.85 24.51
C ASN A 207 -16.97 0.43 24.94
#